data_AF-A0A7M3NKZ1-F1
#
_entry.id   AF-A0A7M3NKZ1-F1
#
_cell.length_a   1.000
_cell.length_b   1.000
_cell.length_c   1.000
_cell.angle_alpha   90.00
_cell.angle_beta   90.00
_cell.angle_gamma   90.00
#
_symmetry.space_group_name_H-M   'P 1'
#
loop_
_entity.id
_entity.type
_entity.pdbx_description
1 polymer ?
#
loop_
_entity_poly.entity_id
_entity_poly.type
_entity_poly.pdbx_seq_one_letter_code
_entity_poly.pdbx_strand_id
1 'polypeptide(L)'
;MPSDLLRSVWVGFGWLGRCFVFGAVRERCVCGCPSRVDGRASARLLTPRVTGSFCQSGVALFRLRYERETCAMAVTKGAVVDSFAKKVVVLTALPLEYRAMRRLLEEPRRVDHAGTIFECGRLAGTSTTVCLAVTGAGNDSAAVITERAINFFQPEAVFFTGIAGSLKADVSPGDVVVAIEVYSYHGGKQDPDGFKARPRGWEASYSLQQVAMYVDNVGAWAANLTQDSGESAEVHFKPIVTGDVVVNAPAGSPLRVFLDEHYNGAVAVEMEAAGFANAAHKAEGVPHLMIRGISDLADGTKQSTDRVGLQGIAAQNAASFTAEVIAHLTPADAPSGPESVVTEGGPNGELIWQPLDQPADVSWYRDLVPSSAYTSGPSLLEIHLVPVPVTNRVPAVRMQQLAAELVDLGRSGGLFTNLEHVEVQDSAEMIAVTVADRRGRSAGLAITRSGQRSAWEALPNPGLTYVLDEDHARERITVLLALLEAIDGPASPSYAPAAGIEKTMLVTVERLSEVNPNSAGLRVSDTPIRAEPEEAVTAAVVAGRGSELARELTARLIYSFRSPRR
;
A
#
# COMPACT_ATOMS: atom_id res chain seq x y z
N MET A 1 -4.11 -39.64 32.30
CA MET A 1 -4.53 -38.23 32.50
C MET A 1 -3.39 -37.35 32.06
N PRO A 2 -3.61 -36.36 31.18
CA PRO A 2 -2.82 -35.16 31.18
C PRO A 2 -3.59 -34.05 31.89
N SER A 3 -2.87 -33.44 32.83
CA SER A 3 -3.13 -32.21 33.54
C SER A 3 -2.83 -31.02 32.65
N ASP A 4 -3.78 -30.09 32.49
CA ASP A 4 -3.47 -28.72 32.13
C ASP A 4 -3.80 -27.79 33.30
N LEU A 5 -2.76 -27.05 33.67
CA LEU A 5 -2.67 -26.10 34.76
C LEU A 5 -3.24 -24.74 34.34
N LEU A 6 -4.25 -24.31 35.09
CA LEU A 6 -4.80 -22.97 35.14
C LEU A 6 -3.72 -21.93 35.49
N ARG A 7 -3.57 -20.88 34.68
CA ARG A 7 -3.10 -19.58 35.20
C ARG A 7 -4.28 -18.88 35.85
N SER A 8 -4.34 -19.00 37.17
CA SER A 8 -5.29 -18.31 38.05
C SER A 8 -4.72 -16.94 38.45
N VAL A 9 -5.45 -15.87 38.17
CA VAL A 9 -5.23 -14.57 38.81
C VAL A 9 -5.94 -14.63 40.16
N TRP A 10 -5.15 -14.72 41.24
CA TRP A 10 -5.64 -14.63 42.61
C TRP A 10 -5.84 -13.16 42.99
N VAL A 11 -7.09 -12.74 43.17
CA VAL A 11 -7.42 -11.56 43.97
C VAL A 11 -8.09 -12.07 45.24
N GLY A 12 -7.33 -12.10 46.33
CA GLY A 12 -7.81 -12.55 47.62
C GLY A 12 -8.75 -11.52 48.26
N PHE A 13 -9.93 -11.96 48.68
CA PHE A 13 -10.76 -11.23 49.65
C PHE A 13 -11.28 -12.20 50.70
N GLY A 14 -10.84 -11.99 51.94
CA GLY A 14 -11.26 -12.72 53.12
C GLY A 14 -12.70 -12.41 53.50
N TRP A 15 -13.40 -13.44 53.96
CA TRP A 15 -14.78 -13.39 54.42
C TRP A 15 -14.84 -13.00 55.89
N LEU A 16 -15.53 -11.91 56.22
CA LEU A 16 -16.13 -11.67 57.53
C LEU A 16 -17.35 -10.77 57.36
N GLY A 17 -18.54 -11.35 57.53
CA GLY A 17 -19.74 -10.66 58.03
C GLY A 17 -20.52 -9.72 57.10
N ARG A 18 -21.66 -10.22 56.60
CA ARG A 18 -22.97 -9.59 56.35
C ARG A 18 -23.06 -8.13 55.81
N CYS A 19 -23.84 -8.01 54.73
CA CYS A 19 -24.47 -6.82 54.13
C CYS A 19 -23.69 -6.13 52.97
N PHE A 20 -24.13 -6.40 51.74
CA PHE A 20 -23.82 -5.59 50.56
C PHE A 20 -24.98 -4.61 50.29
N VAL A 21 -24.66 -3.32 50.29
CA VAL A 21 -25.50 -2.22 49.79
C VAL A 21 -24.88 -1.73 48.49
N PHE A 22 -25.66 -1.67 47.41
CA PHE A 22 -25.24 -1.08 46.13
C PHE A 22 -25.29 0.45 46.22
N GLY A 23 -24.13 1.11 46.14
CA GLY A 23 -24.00 2.55 45.93
C GLY A 23 -23.54 2.82 44.50
N ALA A 24 -24.40 3.46 43.70
CA ALA A 24 -24.08 3.93 42.36
C ALA A 24 -23.20 5.19 42.43
N VAL A 25 -22.00 5.14 41.83
CA VAL A 25 -21.22 6.35 41.54
C VAL A 25 -21.51 6.76 40.10
N ARG A 26 -22.12 7.93 39.96
CA ARG A 26 -22.29 8.68 38.72
C ARG A 26 -20.95 9.29 38.33
N GLU A 27 -20.50 9.06 37.10
CA GLU A 27 -19.66 10.03 36.39
C GLU A 27 -20.41 10.53 35.16
N ARG A 28 -20.41 11.86 35.02
CA ARG A 28 -21.12 12.65 34.02
C ARG A 28 -20.27 12.73 32.76
N CYS A 29 -20.80 12.30 31.61
CA CYS A 29 -20.38 12.87 30.33
C CYS A 29 -21.16 14.17 30.10
N VAL A 30 -20.45 15.29 30.09
CA VAL A 30 -20.96 16.60 29.67
C VAL A 30 -20.75 16.71 28.17
N CYS A 31 -21.79 16.47 27.39
CA CYS A 31 -21.84 16.87 25.99
C CYS A 31 -22.74 18.09 25.90
N GLY A 32 -22.14 19.28 25.84
CA GLY A 32 -22.85 20.50 25.49
C GLY A 32 -22.96 20.61 23.98
N CYS A 33 -24.19 20.67 23.46
CA CYS A 33 -24.48 21.45 22.26
C CYS A 33 -25.95 21.92 22.32
N PRO A 34 -26.24 23.21 22.08
CA PRO A 34 -27.59 23.75 22.13
C PRO A 34 -28.27 23.66 20.76
N SER A 35 -29.52 23.23 20.72
CA SER A 35 -30.65 23.91 20.07
C SER A 35 -31.80 22.94 19.76
N ARG A 36 -33.01 23.46 19.96
CA ARG A 36 -34.31 22.78 19.91
C ARG A 36 -34.70 22.39 18.49
N VAL A 37 -35.33 21.23 18.32
CA VAL A 37 -36.52 21.07 17.46
C VAL A 37 -37.47 20.06 18.12
N ASP A 38 -38.71 20.48 18.33
CA ASP A 38 -39.82 19.74 18.93
C ASP A 38 -40.34 18.61 18.04
N GLY A 39 -40.65 17.45 18.62
CA GLY A 39 -41.37 16.37 17.94
C GLY A 39 -41.65 15.16 18.86
N ARG A 40 -42.92 14.91 19.17
CA ARG A 40 -43.41 13.85 20.09
C ARG A 40 -43.15 12.43 19.56
N ALA A 41 -42.65 11.54 20.42
CA ALA A 41 -42.82 10.09 20.27
C ALA A 41 -43.15 9.45 21.62
N SER A 42 -44.28 8.76 21.69
CA SER A 42 -44.82 8.07 22.87
C SER A 42 -44.21 6.67 23.01
N ALA A 43 -43.60 6.36 24.16
CA ALA A 43 -43.15 5.00 24.51
C ALA A 43 -44.24 4.24 25.30
N ARG A 44 -44.67 3.07 24.80
CA ARG A 44 -45.44 2.08 25.58
C ARG A 44 -44.46 1.08 26.22
N LEU A 45 -44.57 0.90 27.54
CA LEU A 45 -43.88 -0.15 28.30
C LEU A 45 -44.61 -1.49 28.11
N LEU A 46 -43.86 -2.55 27.77
CA LEU A 46 -44.32 -3.94 27.86
C LEU A 46 -43.41 -4.69 28.84
N THR A 47 -44.01 -5.21 29.91
CA THR A 47 -43.39 -6.10 30.91
C THR A 47 -43.40 -7.56 30.43
N PRO A 48 -42.36 -8.37 30.69
CA PRO A 48 -42.39 -9.79 30.34
C PRO A 48 -43.11 -10.64 31.41
N ARG A 49 -43.94 -11.59 30.96
CA ARG A 49 -44.53 -12.67 31.77
C ARG A 49 -43.60 -13.89 31.78
N VAL A 50 -43.34 -14.44 32.95
CA VAL A 50 -42.68 -15.73 33.16
C VAL A 50 -43.75 -16.77 33.51
N THR A 51 -43.78 -17.88 32.79
CA THR A 51 -44.54 -19.09 33.18
C THR A 51 -43.59 -20.27 33.19
N GLY A 52 -43.43 -20.92 34.35
CA GLY A 52 -42.72 -22.18 34.52
C GLY A 52 -43.62 -23.24 35.13
N SER A 53 -43.32 -24.51 34.87
CA SER A 53 -43.89 -25.65 35.60
C SER A 53 -42.75 -26.53 36.12
N PHE A 54 -42.88 -26.94 37.38
CA PHE A 54 -41.89 -27.66 38.20
C PHE A 54 -42.08 -29.18 38.05
N CYS A 55 -40.99 -29.94 38.00
CA CYS A 55 -40.99 -31.37 38.36
C CYS A 55 -39.73 -31.71 39.19
N GLN A 56 -39.90 -32.66 40.11
CA GLN A 56 -39.06 -32.89 41.30
C GLN A 56 -37.68 -33.49 40.99
N SER A 57 -36.77 -33.27 41.95
CA SER A 57 -35.38 -33.77 42.08
C SER A 57 -34.30 -33.12 41.19
N GLY A 58 -33.64 -32.09 41.76
CA GLY A 58 -32.18 -31.99 41.83
C GLY A 58 -31.39 -31.60 40.58
N VAL A 59 -31.09 -30.30 40.48
CA VAL A 59 -30.13 -29.61 39.57
C VAL A 59 -30.61 -29.33 38.15
N ALA A 60 -31.04 -28.08 37.91
CA ALA A 60 -31.21 -27.51 36.57
C ALA A 60 -30.04 -26.57 36.26
N LEU A 61 -29.24 -26.91 35.23
CA LEU A 61 -28.32 -25.97 34.59
C LEU A 61 -29.12 -24.96 33.76
N PHE A 62 -29.04 -23.67 34.09
CA PHE A 62 -29.49 -22.60 33.19
C PHE A 62 -28.32 -22.12 32.33
N ARG A 63 -28.43 -22.35 31.02
CA ARG A 63 -27.52 -21.80 30.02
C ARG A 63 -27.97 -20.36 29.72
N LEU A 64 -27.27 -19.37 30.26
CA LEU A 64 -27.43 -17.97 29.85
C LEU A 64 -26.87 -17.82 28.43
N ARG A 65 -27.76 -17.72 27.42
CA ARG A 65 -27.39 -17.19 26.11
C ARG A 65 -27.24 -15.68 26.25
N TYR A 66 -26.03 -15.17 26.04
CA TYR A 66 -25.81 -13.75 25.76
C TYR A 66 -26.02 -13.55 24.26
N GLU A 67 -27.24 -13.19 23.86
CA GLU A 67 -27.45 -12.60 22.54
C GLU A 67 -26.93 -11.16 22.60
N ARG A 68 -25.77 -10.90 21.99
CA ARG A 68 -25.38 -9.53 21.65
C ARG A 68 -26.24 -9.11 20.45
N GLU A 69 -27.42 -8.57 20.73
CA GLU A 69 -28.08 -7.65 19.81
C GLU A 69 -27.23 -6.38 19.74
N THR A 70 -26.45 -6.23 18.67
CA THR A 70 -25.88 -4.95 18.29
C THR A 70 -27.04 -4.03 17.94
N CYS A 71 -27.27 -3.03 18.80
CA CYS A 71 -28.14 -1.91 18.53
C CYS A 71 -27.58 -1.14 17.32
N ALA A 72 -28.06 -1.49 16.12
CA ALA A 72 -27.87 -0.69 14.92
C ALA A 72 -28.64 0.63 15.12
N MET A 73 -27.93 1.67 15.55
CA MET A 73 -28.40 3.02 15.29
C MET A 73 -28.32 3.25 13.79
N ALA A 74 -29.47 3.15 13.14
CA ALA A 74 -29.68 3.60 11.77
C ALA A 74 -29.45 5.12 11.72
N VAL A 75 -28.24 5.52 11.33
CA VAL A 75 -28.00 6.84 10.76
C VAL A 75 -28.43 6.75 9.29
N THR A 76 -29.62 7.25 8.99
CA THR A 76 -30.12 7.33 7.62
C THR A 76 -29.41 8.43 6.83
N LYS A 77 -28.81 8.00 5.71
CA LYS A 77 -28.63 8.69 4.42
C LYS A 77 -27.77 9.95 4.38
N GLY A 78 -26.63 9.82 3.68
CA GLY A 78 -26.03 10.95 2.99
C GLY A 78 -24.52 10.87 2.71
N ALA A 79 -23.94 9.71 2.41
CA ALA A 79 -22.62 9.67 1.79
C ALA A 79 -22.58 8.51 0.80
N VAL A 80 -22.59 8.85 -0.47
CA VAL A 80 -22.21 7.95 -1.56
C VAL A 80 -20.81 7.45 -1.23
N VAL A 81 -20.68 6.19 -0.84
CA VAL A 81 -19.39 5.54 -0.69
C VAL A 81 -18.96 5.19 -2.10
N ASP A 82 -18.14 6.05 -2.70
CA ASP A 82 -17.65 5.88 -4.06
C ASP A 82 -16.70 4.66 -4.07
N SER A 83 -17.14 3.63 -4.78
CA SER A 83 -16.54 2.29 -4.85
C SER A 83 -15.34 2.29 -5.80
N PHE A 84 -14.19 1.76 -5.35
CA PHE A 84 -13.03 1.30 -6.14
C PHE A 84 -12.51 2.14 -7.31
N ALA A 85 -12.80 3.45 -7.36
CA ALA A 85 -12.10 4.34 -8.27
C ALA A 85 -10.64 4.46 -7.85
N LYS A 86 -9.73 4.49 -8.82
CA LYS A 86 -8.30 4.78 -8.60
C LYS A 86 -8.16 6.05 -7.78
N LYS A 87 -7.47 6.00 -6.64
CA LYS A 87 -7.31 7.16 -5.74
C LYS A 87 -5.89 7.69 -5.80
N VAL A 88 -5.78 8.93 -6.23
CA VAL A 88 -4.55 9.72 -6.14
C VAL A 88 -4.76 10.81 -5.10
N VAL A 89 -3.77 11.03 -4.25
CA VAL A 89 -3.77 12.19 -3.35
C VAL A 89 -2.93 13.29 -3.97
N VAL A 90 -3.47 14.50 -4.00
CA VAL A 90 -2.72 15.71 -4.40
C VAL A 90 -2.69 16.67 -3.22
N LEU A 91 -1.50 17.05 -2.81
CA LEU A 91 -1.27 18.01 -1.74
C LEU A 91 -0.74 19.31 -2.33
N THR A 92 -1.16 20.41 -1.72
CA THR A 92 -0.78 21.78 -2.09
C THR A 92 -0.48 22.56 -0.81
N ALA A 93 0.37 23.58 -0.88
CA ALA A 93 0.71 24.39 0.29
C ALA A 93 -0.21 25.61 0.43
N LEU A 94 -0.58 26.23 -0.70
CA LEU A 94 -1.23 27.53 -0.75
C LEU A 94 -2.65 27.45 -1.34
N PRO A 95 -3.57 28.35 -0.93
CA PRO A 95 -4.92 28.40 -1.49
C PRO A 95 -4.98 28.61 -3.01
N LEU A 96 -4.00 29.30 -3.61
CA LEU A 96 -3.98 29.51 -5.06
C LEU A 96 -3.66 28.21 -5.82
N GLU A 97 -2.73 27.40 -5.29
CA GLU A 97 -2.33 26.10 -5.85
C GLU A 97 -3.48 25.11 -5.76
N TYR A 98 -4.12 25.06 -4.59
CA TYR A 98 -5.34 24.30 -4.37
C TYR A 98 -6.44 24.66 -5.36
N ARG A 99 -6.71 25.96 -5.54
CA ARG A 99 -7.73 26.41 -6.51
C ARG A 99 -7.35 26.05 -7.94
N ALA A 100 -6.06 26.02 -8.29
CA ALA A 100 -5.60 25.59 -9.61
C ALA A 100 -5.94 24.12 -9.85
N MET A 101 -5.59 23.23 -8.93
CA MET A 101 -5.95 21.80 -9.03
C MET A 101 -7.46 21.57 -8.96
N ARG A 102 -8.15 22.24 -8.03
CA ARG A 102 -9.60 22.06 -7.82
C ARG A 102 -10.42 22.35 -9.08
N ARG A 103 -9.97 23.26 -9.94
CA ARG A 103 -10.65 23.58 -11.22
C ARG A 103 -10.62 22.42 -12.22
N LEU A 104 -9.70 21.47 -12.05
CA LEU A 104 -9.54 20.30 -12.91
C LEU A 104 -10.38 19.11 -12.40
N LEU A 105 -11.07 19.26 -11.27
CA LEU A 105 -11.89 18.22 -10.66
C LEU A 105 -13.37 18.40 -10.99
N GLU A 106 -14.01 17.32 -11.39
CA GLU A 106 -15.44 17.18 -11.57
C GLU A 106 -16.08 16.68 -10.27
N GLU A 107 -17.20 17.31 -9.88
CA GLU A 107 -18.00 16.98 -8.70
C GLU A 107 -17.21 16.82 -7.37
N PRO A 108 -16.33 17.77 -6.99
CA PRO A 108 -15.56 17.65 -5.75
C PRO A 108 -16.47 17.61 -4.51
N ARG A 109 -16.24 16.63 -3.64
CA ARG A 109 -16.96 16.43 -2.37
C ARG A 109 -16.01 16.52 -1.20
N ARG A 110 -16.45 17.23 -0.16
CA ARG A 110 -15.72 17.36 1.10
C ARG A 110 -15.64 16.01 1.82
N VAL A 111 -14.43 15.65 2.27
CA VAL A 111 -14.12 14.50 3.10
C VAL A 111 -13.29 14.96 4.29
N ASP A 112 -13.83 14.83 5.50
CA ASP A 112 -13.16 15.22 6.74
C ASP A 112 -12.49 14.00 7.39
N HIS A 113 -11.20 14.11 7.71
CA HIS A 113 -10.49 13.06 8.43
C HIS A 113 -9.45 13.65 9.39
N ALA A 114 -9.54 13.27 10.68
CA ALA A 114 -8.59 13.66 11.73
C ALA A 114 -8.24 15.17 11.76
N GLY A 115 -9.23 16.03 11.51
CA GLY A 115 -9.07 17.49 11.49
C GLY A 115 -8.55 18.07 10.17
N THR A 116 -8.22 17.24 9.17
CA THR A 116 -7.89 17.67 7.81
C THR A 116 -9.11 17.57 6.91
N ILE A 117 -9.33 18.60 6.09
CA ILE A 117 -10.37 18.63 5.07
C ILE A 117 -9.73 18.29 3.73
N PHE A 118 -10.21 17.21 3.12
CA PHE A 118 -9.92 16.86 1.74
C PHE A 118 -11.14 17.21 0.87
N GLU A 119 -10.91 17.51 -0.40
CA GLU A 119 -11.95 17.46 -1.43
C GLU A 119 -11.59 16.35 -2.41
N CYS A 120 -12.45 15.34 -2.52
CA CYS A 120 -12.28 14.27 -3.49
C CYS A 120 -13.24 14.46 -4.66
N GLY A 121 -12.72 14.46 -5.88
CA GLY A 121 -13.50 14.57 -7.12
C GLY A 121 -12.82 13.80 -8.24
N ARG A 122 -13.54 13.57 -9.33
CA ARG A 122 -12.98 12.87 -10.50
C ARG A 122 -12.15 13.85 -11.31
N LEU A 123 -10.94 13.47 -11.71
CA LEU A 123 -10.15 14.32 -12.61
C LEU A 123 -10.81 14.36 -13.99
N ALA A 124 -11.00 15.56 -14.52
CA ALA A 124 -11.70 15.78 -15.79
C ALA A 124 -11.13 14.90 -16.92
N GLY A 125 -12.01 14.30 -17.72
CA GLY A 125 -11.62 13.41 -18.81
C GLY A 125 -11.09 12.02 -18.38
N THR A 126 -11.05 11.71 -17.09
CA THR A 126 -10.57 10.41 -16.57
C THR A 126 -11.57 9.76 -15.61
N SER A 127 -11.32 8.49 -15.25
CA SER A 127 -12.00 7.79 -14.14
C SER A 127 -11.26 7.90 -12.80
N THR A 128 -10.11 8.58 -12.76
CA THR A 128 -9.28 8.70 -11.56
C THR A 128 -9.90 9.68 -10.56
N THR A 129 -10.06 9.24 -9.32
CA THR A 129 -10.46 10.10 -8.20
C THR A 129 -9.22 10.76 -7.60
N VAL A 130 -9.24 12.09 -7.54
CA VAL A 130 -8.21 12.90 -6.89
C VAL A 130 -8.75 13.42 -5.57
N CYS A 131 -8.07 13.09 -4.47
CA CYS A 131 -8.30 13.65 -3.15
C CYS A 131 -7.30 14.76 -2.87
N LEU A 132 -7.79 16.00 -2.89
CA LEU A 132 -7.01 17.23 -2.83
C LEU A 132 -7.05 17.84 -1.42
N ALA A 133 -5.92 18.27 -0.89
CA ALA A 133 -5.86 19.04 0.37
C ALA A 133 -4.80 20.15 0.37
N VAL A 134 -5.00 21.12 1.27
CA VAL A 134 -4.03 22.18 1.58
C VAL A 134 -3.29 21.79 2.85
N THR A 135 -1.96 21.72 2.77
CA THR A 135 -1.10 21.44 3.93
C THR A 135 -0.74 22.69 4.73
N GLY A 136 -0.76 23.85 4.07
CA GLY A 136 -0.05 25.02 4.57
C GLY A 136 1.45 24.92 4.26
N ALA A 137 2.16 26.03 4.45
CA ALA A 137 3.58 26.12 4.16
C ALA A 137 4.44 25.44 5.22
N GLY A 138 5.57 24.88 4.80
CA GLY A 138 6.58 24.29 5.69
C GLY A 138 6.57 22.77 5.75
N ASN A 139 7.75 22.21 6.03
CA ASN A 139 8.00 20.77 5.95
C ASN A 139 7.25 19.96 7.01
N ASP A 140 7.07 20.50 8.22
CA ASP A 140 6.39 19.79 9.31
C ASP A 140 4.93 19.48 8.98
N SER A 141 4.20 20.48 8.50
CA SER A 141 2.78 20.31 8.14
C SER A 141 2.62 19.41 6.93
N ALA A 142 3.50 19.58 5.93
CA ALA A 142 3.55 18.71 4.76
C ALA A 142 3.72 17.24 5.17
N ALA A 143 4.71 16.93 6.01
CA ALA A 143 4.96 15.56 6.48
C ALA A 143 3.75 14.94 7.20
N VAL A 144 3.16 15.66 8.14
CA VAL A 144 2.03 15.17 8.95
C VAL A 144 0.80 14.91 8.09
N ILE A 145 0.51 15.80 7.13
CA ILE A 145 -0.69 15.68 6.29
C ILE A 145 -0.48 14.64 5.19
N THR A 146 0.73 14.50 4.65
CA THR A 146 1.08 13.41 3.73
C THR A 146 0.90 12.05 4.38
N GLU A 147 1.47 11.83 5.56
CA GLU A 147 1.33 10.57 6.30
C GLU A 147 -0.15 10.24 6.59
N ARG A 148 -0.90 11.25 7.05
CA ARG A 148 -2.34 11.11 7.32
C ARG A 148 -3.12 10.75 6.06
N ALA A 149 -2.81 11.40 4.94
CA ALA A 149 -3.49 11.15 3.68
C ALA A 149 -3.17 9.75 3.14
N ILE A 150 -1.91 9.32 3.21
CA ILE A 150 -1.49 7.97 2.81
C ILE A 150 -2.23 6.93 3.66
N ASN A 151 -2.20 7.06 4.98
CA ASN A 151 -2.86 6.11 5.88
C ASN A 151 -4.36 6.03 5.66
N PHE A 152 -5.02 7.17 5.43
CA PHE A 152 -6.47 7.20 5.30
C PHE A 152 -6.97 6.76 3.92
N PHE A 153 -6.31 7.19 2.84
CA PHE A 153 -6.78 6.91 1.48
C PHE A 153 -6.15 5.68 0.85
N GLN A 154 -4.99 5.22 1.33
CA GLN A 154 -4.18 4.16 0.71
C GLN A 154 -4.03 4.40 -0.82
N PRO A 155 -3.51 5.57 -1.23
CA PRO A 155 -3.55 5.99 -2.63
C PRO A 155 -2.54 5.24 -3.50
N GLU A 156 -2.83 5.14 -4.81
CA GLU A 156 -1.90 4.60 -5.82
C GLU A 156 -0.65 5.47 -6.00
N ALA A 157 -0.83 6.77 -5.83
CA ALA A 157 0.25 7.75 -5.86
C ALA A 157 -0.12 8.98 -5.04
N VAL A 158 0.91 9.64 -4.52
CA VAL A 158 0.80 10.95 -3.87
C VAL A 158 1.59 11.99 -4.66
N PHE A 159 0.98 13.13 -4.92
CA PHE A 159 1.63 14.26 -5.57
C PHE A 159 1.67 15.44 -4.62
N PHE A 160 2.77 16.18 -4.66
CA PHE A 160 2.77 17.54 -4.15
C PHE A 160 2.90 18.48 -5.34
N THR A 161 1.92 19.35 -5.51
CA THR A 161 1.89 20.33 -6.59
C THR A 161 1.81 21.73 -6.01
N GLY A 162 2.56 22.65 -6.58
CA GLY A 162 2.59 24.02 -6.08
C GLY A 162 3.55 24.91 -6.83
N ILE A 163 3.94 26.02 -6.23
CA ILE A 163 4.90 26.97 -6.81
C ILE A 163 6.27 26.87 -6.14
N ALA A 164 7.29 27.36 -6.85
CA ALA A 164 8.64 27.51 -6.34
C ALA A 164 9.29 28.79 -6.88
N GLY A 165 10.41 29.19 -6.28
CA GLY A 165 11.30 30.22 -6.81
C GLY A 165 12.45 29.57 -7.58
N SER A 166 12.81 30.11 -8.74
CA SER A 166 13.95 29.64 -9.51
C SER A 166 15.26 30.04 -8.85
N LEU A 167 16.23 29.14 -8.87
CA LEU A 167 17.60 29.40 -8.42
C LEU A 167 18.56 29.67 -9.58
N LYS A 168 18.15 29.42 -10.82
CA LYS A 168 18.99 29.47 -12.03
C LYS A 168 18.34 30.32 -13.12
N ALA A 169 19.17 31.01 -13.90
CA ALA A 169 18.67 31.95 -14.91
C ALA A 169 18.05 31.27 -16.14
N ASP A 170 18.34 29.98 -16.34
CA ASP A 170 17.82 29.13 -17.42
C ASP A 170 16.48 28.44 -17.07
N VAL A 171 15.90 28.75 -15.90
CA VAL A 171 14.57 28.28 -15.49
C VAL A 171 13.70 29.49 -15.20
N SER A 172 12.71 29.72 -16.05
CA SER A 172 11.97 30.98 -16.15
C SER A 172 10.63 30.95 -15.40
N PRO A 173 10.10 32.09 -14.93
CA PRO A 173 8.74 32.15 -14.40
C PRO A 173 7.71 31.65 -15.42
N GLY A 174 6.85 30.73 -15.01
CA GLY A 174 5.93 30.01 -15.87
C GLY A 174 6.36 28.57 -16.18
N ASP A 175 7.66 28.27 -16.12
CA ASP A 175 8.15 26.91 -16.33
C ASP A 175 7.67 25.94 -15.24
N VAL A 176 7.67 24.66 -15.57
CA VAL A 176 7.38 23.56 -14.66
C VAL A 176 8.68 22.83 -14.32
N VAL A 177 8.93 22.59 -13.05
CA VAL A 177 10.02 21.74 -12.55
C VAL A 177 9.42 20.47 -11.97
N VAL A 178 9.78 19.34 -12.56
CA VAL A 178 9.54 18.01 -12.00
C VAL A 178 10.76 17.65 -11.15
N ALA A 179 10.57 17.58 -9.83
CA ALA A 179 11.65 17.31 -8.90
C ALA A 179 12.03 15.83 -8.96
N ILE A 180 13.09 15.50 -9.71
CA ILE A 180 13.64 14.14 -9.75
C ILE A 180 14.40 13.78 -8.46
N GLU A 181 14.86 14.81 -7.73
CA GLU A 181 15.48 14.69 -6.43
C GLU A 181 15.18 15.93 -5.58
N VAL A 182 15.01 15.76 -4.27
CA VAL A 182 14.70 16.81 -3.31
C VAL A 182 15.79 16.86 -2.24
N TYR A 183 16.41 18.03 -2.03
CA TYR A 183 17.43 18.23 -1.00
C TYR A 183 16.98 19.15 0.14
N SER A 184 17.00 18.66 1.37
CA SER A 184 16.82 19.52 2.56
C SER A 184 18.08 20.33 2.85
N TYR A 185 18.01 21.66 2.77
CA TYR A 185 19.20 22.52 2.94
C TYR A 185 19.50 22.94 4.38
N HIS A 186 18.58 22.73 5.33
CA HIS A 186 18.79 23.07 6.75
C HIS A 186 19.68 22.07 7.52
N GLY A 187 19.96 20.90 6.94
CA GLY A 187 20.72 19.84 7.61
C GLY A 187 22.22 20.13 7.63
N GLY A 188 22.85 20.14 8.80
CA GLY A 188 24.30 20.34 8.91
C GLY A 188 24.83 20.37 10.33
N LYS A 189 26.12 20.68 10.45
CA LYS A 189 26.82 20.86 11.73
C LYS A 189 27.37 22.28 11.81
N GLN A 190 27.05 23.01 12.87
CA GLN A 190 27.74 24.27 13.19
C GLN A 190 28.96 23.99 14.06
N ASP A 191 30.14 24.47 13.65
CA ASP A 191 31.36 24.49 14.47
C ASP A 191 32.13 25.82 14.28
N PRO A 192 33.29 26.03 14.94
CA PRO A 192 34.03 27.29 14.87
C PRO A 192 34.48 27.69 13.45
N ASP A 193 34.58 26.75 12.51
CA ASP A 193 34.96 27.02 11.13
C ASP A 193 33.76 27.41 10.25
N GLY A 194 32.53 27.31 10.78
CA GLY A 194 31.29 27.65 10.07
C GLY A 194 30.26 26.52 10.06
N PHE A 195 29.21 26.72 9.26
CA PHE A 195 28.19 25.70 9.03
C PHE A 195 28.67 24.71 7.95
N LYS A 196 28.67 23.42 8.29
CA LYS A 196 29.06 22.31 7.42
C LYS A 196 27.80 21.58 6.97
N ALA A 197 27.38 21.83 5.74
CA ALA A 197 26.19 21.22 5.15
C ALA A 197 26.26 19.68 5.19
N ARG A 198 25.13 19.05 5.50
CA ARG A 198 24.92 17.60 5.47
C ARG A 198 23.61 17.34 4.74
N PRO A 199 23.62 17.40 3.39
CA PRO A 199 22.43 17.25 2.58
C PRO A 199 21.75 15.91 2.86
N ARG A 200 20.42 15.95 3.00
CA ARG A 200 19.55 14.77 2.89
C ARG A 200 18.76 14.91 1.60
N GLY A 201 18.83 13.86 0.79
CA GLY A 201 18.17 13.75 -0.51
C GLY A 201 17.07 12.71 -0.48
N TRP A 202 16.01 12.94 -1.27
CA TRP A 202 15.01 11.94 -1.61
C TRP A 202 14.77 11.96 -3.12
N GLU A 203 14.89 10.79 -3.74
CA GLU A 203 14.58 10.62 -5.16
C GLU A 203 13.06 10.45 -5.36
N ALA A 204 12.55 10.97 -6.49
CA ALA A 204 11.18 10.72 -6.90
C ALA A 204 10.98 9.25 -7.31
N SER A 205 9.74 8.77 -7.26
CA SER A 205 9.43 7.43 -7.74
C SER A 205 9.65 7.32 -9.24
N TYR A 206 10.52 6.38 -9.64
CA TYR A 206 10.94 6.21 -11.04
C TYR A 206 9.76 6.00 -12.00
N SER A 207 8.73 5.25 -11.61
CA SER A 207 7.53 5.04 -12.41
C SER A 207 6.79 6.35 -12.74
N LEU A 208 6.60 7.21 -11.74
CA LEU A 208 5.95 8.52 -11.92
C LEU A 208 6.84 9.48 -12.73
N GLN A 209 8.16 9.40 -12.54
CA GLN A 209 9.12 10.15 -13.34
C GLN A 209 9.03 9.76 -14.83
N GLN A 210 8.92 8.47 -15.15
CA GLN A 210 8.76 8.01 -16.54
C GLN A 210 7.44 8.50 -17.16
N VAL A 211 6.34 8.48 -16.41
CA VAL A 211 5.05 9.03 -16.87
C VAL A 211 5.17 10.54 -17.13
N ALA A 212 5.80 11.29 -16.23
CA ALA A 212 6.04 12.72 -16.43
C ALA A 212 6.91 13.02 -17.65
N MET A 213 7.99 12.25 -17.86
CA MET A 213 8.82 12.35 -19.07
C MET A 213 8.02 12.05 -20.34
N TYR A 214 7.14 11.05 -20.30
CA TYR A 214 6.27 10.76 -21.43
C TYR A 214 5.31 11.92 -21.73
N VAL A 215 4.61 12.44 -20.72
CA VAL A 215 3.67 13.58 -20.85
C VAL A 215 4.34 14.81 -21.45
N ASP A 216 5.58 15.11 -21.04
CA ASP A 216 6.37 16.18 -21.61
C ASP A 216 6.72 15.92 -23.08
N ASN A 217 7.26 14.73 -23.40
CA ASN A 217 7.67 14.36 -24.76
C ASN A 217 6.51 14.37 -25.77
N VAL A 218 5.30 13.96 -25.35
CA VAL A 218 4.11 13.98 -26.22
C VAL A 218 3.38 15.32 -26.21
N GLY A 219 3.77 16.25 -25.33
CA GLY A 219 3.20 17.59 -25.23
C GLY A 219 1.73 17.62 -24.79
N ALA A 220 1.23 16.58 -24.13
CA ALA A 220 -0.19 16.45 -23.77
C ALA A 220 -0.69 17.60 -22.87
N TRP A 221 0.20 18.18 -22.07
CA TRP A 221 -0.11 19.25 -21.12
C TRP A 221 -0.20 20.64 -21.72
N ALA A 222 0.42 20.86 -22.88
CA ALA A 222 0.50 22.18 -23.51
C ALA A 222 -0.88 22.72 -23.94
N ALA A 223 -1.84 21.82 -24.23
CA ALA A 223 -3.22 22.19 -24.57
C ALA A 223 -3.97 22.88 -23.43
N ASN A 224 -3.54 22.68 -22.18
CA ASN A 224 -4.15 23.22 -20.98
C ASN A 224 -3.49 24.54 -20.51
N LEU A 225 -2.56 25.10 -21.27
CA LEU A 225 -1.91 26.37 -20.97
C LEU A 225 -2.75 27.55 -21.48
N THR A 226 -2.96 28.54 -20.62
CA THR A 226 -3.57 29.81 -21.02
C THR A 226 -2.60 30.53 -21.95
N GLN A 227 -2.95 30.67 -23.24
CA GLN A 227 -2.12 31.29 -24.29
C GLN A 227 -1.86 32.81 -24.12
N ASP A 228 -2.18 33.40 -22.97
CA ASP A 228 -2.17 34.85 -22.78
C ASP A 228 -0.76 35.47 -22.71
N SER A 229 0.31 34.69 -22.55
CA SER A 229 1.69 35.20 -22.38
C SER A 229 2.60 35.11 -23.61
N GLY A 230 2.21 34.42 -24.69
CA GLY A 230 3.00 34.34 -25.93
C GLY A 230 4.33 33.54 -25.85
N GLU A 231 4.78 33.15 -24.66
CA GLU A 231 5.93 32.25 -24.42
C GLU A 231 5.45 30.85 -24.00
N SER A 232 6.05 29.82 -24.59
CA SER A 232 5.84 28.42 -24.24
C SER A 232 6.55 28.11 -22.93
N ALA A 233 5.83 27.61 -21.92
CA ALA A 233 6.44 27.13 -20.69
C ALA A 233 7.23 25.83 -20.97
N GLU A 234 8.41 25.69 -20.38
CA GLU A 234 9.24 24.49 -20.48
C GLU A 234 9.09 23.59 -19.25
N VAL A 235 9.40 22.30 -19.40
CA VAL A 235 9.43 21.32 -18.31
C VAL A 235 10.87 20.91 -18.02
N HIS A 236 11.28 21.07 -16.76
CA HIS A 236 12.63 20.77 -16.30
C HIS A 236 12.62 19.60 -15.32
N PHE A 237 13.30 18.51 -15.67
CA PHE A 237 13.51 17.36 -14.79
C PHE A 237 14.82 17.54 -14.02
N LYS A 238 14.78 18.17 -12.85
CA LYS A 238 15.97 18.61 -12.12
C LYS A 238 15.77 18.54 -10.60
N PRO A 239 16.86 18.48 -9.82
CA PRO A 239 16.76 18.56 -8.37
C PRO A 239 16.18 19.89 -7.89
N ILE A 240 15.54 19.87 -6.73
CA ILE A 240 15.11 21.07 -6.01
C ILE A 240 15.69 21.07 -4.60
N VAL A 241 15.78 22.25 -3.98
CA VAL A 241 16.11 22.40 -2.56
C VAL A 241 14.90 22.86 -1.76
N THR A 242 14.85 22.46 -0.50
CA THR A 242 13.72 22.70 0.38
C THR A 242 14.17 23.07 1.79
N GLY A 243 13.41 23.98 2.41
CA GLY A 243 13.58 24.37 3.80
C GLY A 243 12.61 25.49 4.18
N ASP A 244 12.50 25.80 5.46
CA ASP A 244 11.45 26.66 5.99
C ASP A 244 11.72 28.19 5.86
N VAL A 245 12.49 28.59 4.84
CA VAL A 245 12.77 30.02 4.55
C VAL A 245 12.25 30.36 3.15
N VAL A 246 11.42 31.41 3.07
CA VAL A 246 11.07 32.04 1.79
C VAL A 246 12.30 32.78 1.27
N VAL A 247 12.93 32.25 0.22
CA VAL A 247 14.11 32.86 -0.39
C VAL A 247 13.69 34.00 -1.31
N ASN A 248 13.94 35.24 -0.89
CA ASN A 248 13.72 36.44 -1.69
C ASN A 248 14.91 37.38 -1.48
N ALA A 249 16.08 37.00 -2.00
CA ALA A 249 17.33 37.72 -1.76
C ALA A 249 18.25 37.65 -2.98
N PRO A 250 19.06 38.70 -3.24
CA PRO A 250 19.96 38.73 -4.40
C PRO A 250 20.98 37.59 -4.33
N ALA A 251 21.54 37.21 -5.49
CA ALA A 251 22.46 36.07 -5.64
C ALA A 251 23.66 36.11 -4.68
N GLY A 252 24.16 37.29 -4.32
CA GLY A 252 25.27 37.45 -3.36
C GLY A 252 24.89 37.35 -1.88
N SER A 253 23.62 37.10 -1.55
CA SER A 253 23.20 36.94 -0.15
C SER A 253 23.74 35.64 0.45
N PRO A 254 24.00 35.57 1.78
CA PRO A 254 24.61 34.40 2.40
C PRO A 254 23.89 33.08 2.11
N LEU A 255 22.54 33.09 2.12
CA LEU A 255 21.76 31.89 1.80
C LEU A 255 21.85 31.51 0.31
N ARG A 256 21.84 32.47 -0.62
CA ARG A 256 21.98 32.15 -2.05
C ARG A 256 23.36 31.60 -2.38
N VAL A 257 24.42 32.18 -1.80
CA VAL A 257 25.78 31.66 -1.90
C VAL A 257 25.87 30.25 -1.33
N PHE A 258 25.32 30.02 -0.13
CA PHE A 258 25.29 28.69 0.49
C PHE A 258 24.57 27.65 -0.39
N LEU A 259 23.42 27.99 -0.95
CA LEU A 259 22.68 27.09 -1.84
C LEU A 259 23.46 26.80 -3.13
N ASP A 260 24.13 27.79 -3.71
CA ASP A 260 24.93 27.58 -4.94
C ASP A 260 26.20 26.77 -4.68
N GLU A 261 26.86 26.94 -3.52
CA GLU A 261 28.06 26.20 -3.14
C GLU A 261 27.79 24.73 -2.83
N HIS A 262 26.68 24.43 -2.15
CA HIS A 262 26.40 23.08 -1.64
C HIS A 262 25.35 22.29 -2.45
N TYR A 263 24.53 22.99 -3.23
CA TYR A 263 23.37 22.41 -3.94
C TYR A 263 23.27 22.94 -5.38
N ASN A 264 24.41 23.17 -6.04
CA ASN A 264 24.47 23.80 -7.37
C ASN A 264 23.56 23.15 -8.42
N GLY A 265 23.36 21.82 -8.34
CA GLY A 265 22.49 21.09 -9.26
C GLY A 265 20.99 21.38 -9.09
N ALA A 266 20.57 21.99 -7.98
CA ALA A 266 19.19 22.33 -7.74
C ALA A 266 18.78 23.61 -8.48
N VAL A 267 17.63 23.53 -9.17
CA VAL A 267 17.15 24.62 -10.03
C VAL A 267 16.05 25.45 -9.38
N ALA A 268 15.42 24.95 -8.32
CA ALA A 268 14.32 25.64 -7.65
C ALA A 268 14.39 25.47 -6.12
N VAL A 269 13.76 26.42 -5.41
CA VAL A 269 13.61 26.42 -3.95
C VAL A 269 12.15 26.54 -3.53
N GLU A 270 11.74 25.71 -2.56
CA GLU A 270 10.41 25.71 -1.95
C GLU A 270 10.49 25.29 -0.47
N MET A 271 9.34 25.05 0.19
CA MET A 271 9.25 24.89 1.64
C MET A 271 8.61 23.58 2.15
N GLU A 272 8.17 22.65 1.29
CA GLU A 272 7.40 21.47 1.73
C GLU A 272 8.01 20.12 1.34
N ALA A 273 8.97 20.12 0.41
CA ALA A 273 9.35 18.89 -0.28
C ALA A 273 9.99 17.83 0.59
N ALA A 274 10.81 18.23 1.56
CA ALA A 274 11.48 17.27 2.43
C ALA A 274 10.47 16.60 3.35
N GLY A 275 9.49 17.35 3.85
CA GLY A 275 8.40 16.81 4.65
C GLY A 275 7.57 15.78 3.89
N PHE A 276 7.11 16.15 2.71
CA PHE A 276 6.34 15.29 1.80
C PHE A 276 7.11 14.02 1.43
N ALA A 277 8.33 14.16 0.90
CA ALA A 277 9.12 13.02 0.43
C ALA A 277 9.53 12.09 1.58
N ASN A 278 9.88 12.64 2.75
CA ASN A 278 10.20 11.84 3.93
C ASN A 278 8.98 11.05 4.46
N ALA A 279 7.77 11.63 4.40
CA ALA A 279 6.55 10.93 4.79
C ALA A 279 6.23 9.79 3.81
N ALA A 280 6.27 10.05 2.50
CA ALA A 280 6.06 9.03 1.47
C ALA A 280 7.09 7.89 1.53
N HIS A 281 8.38 8.24 1.68
CA HIS A 281 9.47 7.27 1.79
C HIS A 281 9.31 6.36 3.02
N LYS A 282 8.84 6.89 4.15
CA LYS A 282 8.63 6.11 5.38
C LYS A 282 7.36 5.26 5.36
N ALA A 283 6.36 5.65 4.56
CA ALA A 283 5.14 4.88 4.36
C ALA A 283 5.36 3.80 3.29
N GLU A 284 6.37 2.96 3.48
CA GLU A 284 6.73 1.84 2.58
C GLU A 284 7.03 2.26 1.12
N GLY A 285 7.30 3.55 0.88
CA GLY A 285 7.67 4.04 -0.45
C GLY A 285 6.51 4.18 -1.43
N VAL A 286 5.31 4.54 -0.95
CA VAL A 286 4.17 4.90 -1.83
C VAL A 286 4.66 5.80 -2.98
N PRO A 287 4.27 5.50 -4.24
CA PRO A 287 4.71 6.28 -5.38
C PRO A 287 4.46 7.77 -5.18
N HIS A 288 5.51 8.58 -5.28
CA HIS A 288 5.42 10.01 -5.03
C HIS A 288 6.22 10.84 -6.04
N LEU A 289 5.64 11.98 -6.41
CA LEU A 289 6.26 12.93 -7.32
C LEU A 289 5.92 14.36 -6.89
N MET A 290 6.91 15.24 -7.00
CA MET A 290 6.71 16.67 -6.79
C MET A 290 6.84 17.46 -8.08
N ILE A 291 5.87 18.34 -8.32
CA ILE A 291 5.77 19.16 -9.52
C ILE A 291 5.58 20.61 -9.07
N ARG A 292 6.47 21.50 -9.51
CA ARG A 292 6.48 22.91 -9.11
C ARG A 292 6.42 23.83 -10.31
N GLY A 293 5.53 24.82 -10.28
CA GLY A 293 5.53 25.91 -11.24
C GLY A 293 6.43 27.04 -10.74
N ILE A 294 7.24 27.62 -11.62
CA ILE A 294 8.17 28.68 -11.23
C ILE A 294 7.44 30.01 -11.21
N SER A 295 7.39 30.64 -10.03
CA SER A 295 6.61 31.86 -9.81
C SER A 295 7.44 33.14 -9.73
N ASP A 296 8.73 33.01 -9.42
CA ASP A 296 9.70 34.10 -9.30
C ASP A 296 11.14 33.57 -9.38
N LEU A 297 12.13 34.46 -9.33
CA LEU A 297 13.56 34.13 -9.46
C LEU A 297 14.32 34.04 -8.12
N ALA A 298 13.60 34.06 -7.00
CA ALA A 298 14.15 34.03 -5.64
C ALA A 298 15.26 35.08 -5.37
N ASP A 299 15.28 36.18 -6.13
CA ASP A 299 16.40 37.12 -6.27
C ASP A 299 16.20 38.46 -5.55
N GLY A 300 15.10 38.61 -4.81
CA GLY A 300 14.70 39.86 -4.17
C GLY A 300 13.60 40.61 -4.92
N THR A 301 13.21 40.17 -6.12
CA THR A 301 12.19 40.83 -6.97
C THR A 301 10.79 40.22 -6.85
N LYS A 302 10.55 39.35 -5.86
CA LYS A 302 9.26 38.64 -5.70
C LYS A 302 8.03 39.56 -5.68
N GLN A 303 8.13 40.75 -5.08
CA GLN A 303 6.98 41.68 -5.03
C GLN A 303 6.57 42.22 -6.42
N SER A 304 7.51 42.34 -7.36
CA SER A 304 7.20 42.75 -8.73
C SER A 304 6.57 41.63 -9.53
N THR A 305 7.00 40.38 -9.38
CA THR A 305 6.42 39.23 -10.09
C THR A 305 5.01 38.90 -9.59
N ASP A 306 4.79 39.00 -8.28
CA ASP A 306 3.46 38.79 -7.66
C ASP A 306 2.41 39.79 -8.18
N ARG A 307 2.82 41.05 -8.44
CA ARG A 307 1.93 42.09 -8.98
C ARG A 307 1.45 41.83 -10.41
N VAL A 308 2.20 41.04 -11.18
CA VAL A 308 1.90 40.69 -12.58
C VAL A 308 1.11 39.36 -12.66
N GLY A 309 0.84 38.71 -11.52
CA GLY A 309 0.02 37.49 -11.47
C GLY A 309 0.77 36.20 -11.82
N LEU A 310 2.10 36.22 -11.86
CA LEU A 310 2.93 35.07 -12.24
C LEU A 310 2.75 33.85 -11.32
N GLN A 311 2.45 34.04 -10.03
CA GLN A 311 2.09 32.92 -9.14
C GLN A 311 0.87 32.15 -9.63
N GLY A 312 -0.13 32.85 -10.18
CA GLY A 312 -1.33 32.25 -10.72
C GLY A 312 -1.04 31.41 -11.95
N ILE A 313 -0.18 31.90 -12.84
CA ILE A 313 0.27 31.17 -14.05
C ILE A 313 1.08 29.95 -13.65
N ALA A 314 2.09 30.12 -12.80
CA ALA A 314 2.94 29.04 -12.29
C ALA A 314 2.11 27.91 -11.67
N ALA A 315 1.15 28.24 -10.80
CA ALA A 315 0.29 27.25 -10.17
C ALA A 315 -0.65 26.55 -11.17
N GLN A 316 -1.12 27.27 -12.20
CA GLN A 316 -1.93 26.66 -13.27
C GLN A 316 -1.09 25.68 -14.09
N ASN A 317 0.12 26.07 -14.49
CA ASN A 317 1.01 25.22 -15.28
C ASN A 317 1.40 23.96 -14.49
N ALA A 318 1.75 24.11 -13.22
CA ALA A 318 2.03 22.97 -12.33
C ALA A 318 0.83 22.05 -12.18
N ALA A 319 -0.37 22.63 -11.98
CA ALA A 319 -1.61 21.87 -11.83
C ALA A 319 -1.98 21.11 -13.11
N SER A 320 -1.91 21.78 -14.26
CA SER A 320 -2.17 21.19 -15.59
C SER A 320 -1.20 20.05 -15.89
N PHE A 321 0.10 20.24 -15.64
CA PHE A 321 1.08 19.17 -15.83
C PHE A 321 0.82 18.00 -14.86
N THR A 322 0.54 18.29 -13.58
CA THR A 322 0.19 17.26 -12.59
C THR A 322 -1.04 16.46 -13.01
N ALA A 323 -2.08 17.12 -13.50
CA ALA A 323 -3.29 16.47 -14.00
C ALA A 323 -3.00 15.55 -15.19
N GLU A 324 -2.19 15.99 -16.15
CA GLU A 324 -1.81 15.13 -17.28
C GLU A 324 -0.99 13.91 -16.84
N VAL A 325 -0.06 14.08 -15.89
CA VAL A 325 0.66 12.94 -15.30
C VAL A 325 -0.33 11.96 -14.67
N ILE A 326 -1.31 12.47 -13.90
CA ILE A 326 -2.35 11.64 -13.28
C ILE A 326 -3.21 10.92 -14.33
N ALA A 327 -3.57 11.60 -15.42
CA ALA A 327 -4.35 11.02 -16.51
C ALA A 327 -3.61 9.86 -17.20
N HIS A 328 -2.27 9.93 -17.24
CA HIS A 328 -1.40 8.93 -17.86
C HIS A 328 -0.85 7.87 -16.88
N LEU A 329 -1.30 7.86 -15.61
CA LEU A 329 -1.01 6.76 -14.68
C LEU A 329 -1.62 5.42 -15.13
N THR A 330 -2.56 5.48 -16.08
CA THR A 330 -3.11 4.31 -16.75
C THR A 330 -2.90 4.52 -18.25
N PRO A 331 -2.44 3.51 -19.02
CA PRO A 331 -2.25 3.68 -20.46
C PRO A 331 -3.55 4.13 -21.14
N ALA A 332 -3.49 5.21 -21.91
CA ALA A 332 -4.52 5.55 -22.89
C ALA A 332 -4.53 4.45 -23.97
N ASP A 333 -5.64 3.75 -24.10
CA ASP A 333 -5.91 2.76 -25.16
C ASP A 333 -4.80 1.72 -25.39
N ALA A 334 -4.63 0.80 -24.42
CA ALA A 334 -4.24 -0.54 -24.83
C ALA A 334 -5.32 -1.06 -25.79
N PRO A 335 -4.97 -1.56 -26.99
CA PRO A 335 -5.97 -2.02 -27.96
C PRO A 335 -6.91 -2.99 -27.28
N SER A 336 -8.21 -2.71 -27.38
CA SER A 336 -9.28 -3.54 -26.88
C SER A 336 -9.06 -4.99 -27.36
N GLY A 337 -8.51 -5.82 -26.49
CA GLY A 337 -8.62 -7.27 -26.61
C GLY A 337 -10.10 -7.63 -26.76
N PRO A 338 -10.44 -8.71 -27.47
CA PRO A 338 -11.81 -8.99 -27.85
C PRO A 338 -12.68 -9.00 -26.59
N GLU A 339 -13.79 -8.25 -26.64
CA GLU A 339 -14.79 -8.10 -25.58
C GLU A 339 -14.91 -9.38 -24.75
N SER A 340 -14.25 -9.38 -23.59
CA SER A 340 -14.56 -10.35 -22.57
C SER A 340 -15.92 -9.95 -22.02
N VAL A 341 -16.91 -10.78 -22.30
CA VAL A 341 -18.24 -10.70 -21.69
C VAL A 341 -18.03 -10.66 -20.18
N VAL A 342 -18.17 -9.46 -19.61
CA VAL A 342 -18.21 -9.25 -18.17
C VAL A 342 -19.50 -9.92 -17.70
N THR A 343 -19.37 -11.12 -17.16
CA THR A 343 -20.41 -11.68 -16.31
C THR A 343 -20.24 -11.04 -14.94
N GLU A 344 -21.28 -10.33 -14.51
CA GLU A 344 -21.35 -9.54 -13.28
C GLU A 344 -20.87 -10.35 -12.06
N GLY A 345 -19.83 -9.86 -11.40
CA GLY A 345 -19.40 -10.32 -10.08
C GLY A 345 -19.25 -9.12 -9.13
N GLY A 346 -20.24 -8.92 -8.26
CA GLY A 346 -20.14 -8.27 -6.93
C GLY A 346 -19.56 -6.83 -6.81
N PRO A 347 -20.31 -5.81 -6.37
CA PRO A 347 -19.91 -4.40 -6.48
C PRO A 347 -18.80 -3.87 -5.54
N ASN A 348 -18.06 -4.68 -4.78
CA ASN A 348 -17.34 -4.14 -3.60
C ASN A 348 -15.91 -4.61 -3.36
N GLY A 349 -15.22 -5.23 -4.34
CA GLY A 349 -13.84 -5.70 -4.12
C GLY A 349 -13.69 -6.49 -2.81
N GLU A 350 -14.78 -7.12 -2.38
CA GLU A 350 -14.87 -7.87 -1.14
C GLU A 350 -14.11 -9.17 -1.35
N LEU A 351 -13.38 -9.63 -0.33
CA LEU A 351 -12.71 -10.94 -0.40
C LEU A 351 -13.80 -12.03 -0.40
N ILE A 352 -14.31 -12.32 -1.59
CA ILE A 352 -15.31 -13.35 -1.85
C ILE A 352 -14.59 -14.52 -2.51
N TRP A 353 -14.56 -15.64 -1.80
CA TRP A 353 -14.14 -16.91 -2.33
C TRP A 353 -15.29 -17.51 -3.14
N GLN A 354 -15.05 -17.77 -4.42
CA GLN A 354 -15.99 -18.40 -5.33
C GLN A 354 -15.65 -19.89 -5.42
N PRO A 355 -16.54 -20.79 -4.98
CA PRO A 355 -16.31 -22.22 -5.11
C PRO A 355 -16.11 -22.64 -6.56
N LEU A 356 -15.17 -23.57 -6.78
CA LEU A 356 -14.94 -24.20 -8.07
C LEU A 356 -15.68 -25.54 -8.13
N ASP A 357 -16.20 -25.90 -9.31
CA ASP A 357 -16.85 -27.20 -9.54
C ASP A 357 -15.89 -28.38 -9.30
N GLN A 358 -14.59 -28.14 -9.51
CA GLN A 358 -13.50 -29.05 -9.21
C GLN A 358 -12.27 -28.24 -8.76
N PRO A 359 -11.42 -28.79 -7.88
CA PRO A 359 -10.17 -28.12 -7.48
C PRO A 359 -9.35 -27.72 -8.70
N ALA A 360 -8.72 -26.54 -8.65
CA ALA A 360 -7.83 -26.10 -9.72
C ALA A 360 -6.61 -27.04 -9.83
N ASP A 361 -6.17 -27.31 -11.05
CA ASP A 361 -4.98 -28.13 -11.31
C ASP A 361 -3.72 -27.29 -11.08
N VAL A 362 -2.99 -27.58 -10.00
CA VAL A 362 -1.78 -26.85 -9.59
C VAL A 362 -0.55 -27.66 -9.97
N SER A 363 0.36 -27.05 -10.72
CA SER A 363 1.74 -27.54 -10.81
C SER A 363 2.50 -27.14 -9.54
N TRP A 364 2.65 -28.06 -8.59
CA TRP A 364 3.34 -27.77 -7.33
C TRP A 364 4.85 -27.66 -7.54
N TYR A 365 5.59 -27.19 -6.53
CA TYR A 365 7.04 -27.02 -6.60
C TYR A 365 7.78 -28.23 -7.19
N ARG A 366 7.38 -29.47 -6.84
CA ARG A 366 7.99 -30.69 -7.38
C ARG A 366 7.82 -30.88 -8.87
N ASP A 367 6.73 -30.38 -9.42
CA ASP A 367 6.39 -30.45 -10.83
C ASP A 367 7.15 -29.36 -11.60
N LEU A 368 7.35 -28.21 -10.96
CA LEU A 368 8.04 -27.04 -11.51
C LEU A 368 9.57 -27.16 -11.46
N VAL A 369 10.08 -27.88 -10.46
CA VAL A 369 11.50 -27.99 -10.18
C VAL A 369 11.86 -29.48 -10.03
N PRO A 370 12.05 -30.20 -11.17
CA PRO A 370 12.40 -31.60 -11.18
C PRO A 370 13.71 -31.84 -10.41
N SER A 371 13.68 -32.80 -9.50
CA SER A 371 14.86 -33.20 -8.72
C SER A 371 15.73 -34.16 -9.55
N SER A 372 17.04 -33.90 -9.63
CA SER A 372 18.02 -34.93 -10.03
C SER A 372 18.51 -35.78 -8.84
N ALA A 373 18.19 -35.42 -7.60
CA ALA A 373 18.57 -36.21 -6.42
C ALA A 373 17.60 -35.98 -5.25
N TYR A 374 16.89 -37.03 -4.88
CA TYR A 374 16.06 -37.10 -3.69
C TYR A 374 16.91 -36.87 -2.43
N THR A 375 16.41 -36.02 -1.52
CA THR A 375 16.43 -36.12 -0.03
C THR A 375 16.94 -34.94 0.81
N SER A 376 17.73 -33.96 0.33
CA SER A 376 18.40 -33.01 1.28
C SER A 376 18.04 -31.51 1.21
N GLY A 377 17.00 -31.09 0.49
CA GLY A 377 16.56 -29.68 0.45
C GLY A 377 15.73 -29.20 1.66
N PRO A 378 15.63 -27.88 1.93
CA PRO A 378 14.88 -27.31 3.04
C PRO A 378 13.36 -27.54 2.95
N SER A 379 12.65 -27.31 4.05
CA SER A 379 11.19 -27.17 4.04
C SER A 379 10.80 -25.85 3.41
N LEU A 380 10.09 -25.91 2.29
CA LEU A 380 9.68 -24.75 1.52
C LEU A 380 8.23 -24.39 1.81
N LEU A 381 7.96 -23.12 2.06
CA LEU A 381 6.65 -22.49 1.89
C LEU A 381 6.49 -22.17 0.41
N GLU A 382 5.39 -22.59 -0.21
CA GLU A 382 5.10 -22.30 -1.62
C GLU A 382 3.70 -21.73 -1.79
N ILE A 383 3.57 -20.78 -2.72
CA ILE A 383 2.35 -20.07 -3.06
C ILE A 383 2.16 -20.10 -4.58
N HIS A 384 0.92 -20.31 -5.00
CA HIS A 384 0.55 -20.40 -6.41
C HIS A 384 -0.68 -19.55 -6.68
N LEU A 385 -0.68 -18.88 -7.84
CA LEU A 385 -1.85 -18.28 -8.45
C LEU A 385 -2.16 -19.04 -9.73
N VAL A 386 -3.19 -19.88 -9.69
CA VAL A 386 -3.64 -20.64 -10.87
C VAL A 386 -4.75 -19.87 -11.58
N PRO A 387 -4.61 -19.49 -12.85
CA PRO A 387 -5.66 -18.79 -13.58
C PRO A 387 -6.88 -19.66 -13.78
N VAL A 388 -8.07 -19.13 -13.47
CA VAL A 388 -9.36 -19.82 -13.65
C VAL A 388 -10.38 -18.88 -14.32
N PRO A 389 -10.89 -19.20 -15.52
CA PRO A 389 -10.42 -20.28 -16.39
C PRO A 389 -9.07 -19.95 -17.06
N VAL A 390 -8.37 -20.99 -17.53
CA VAL A 390 -7.22 -20.83 -18.42
C VAL A 390 -7.73 -20.44 -19.81
N THR A 391 -7.74 -19.14 -20.11
CA THR A 391 -8.23 -18.61 -21.39
C THR A 391 -7.15 -18.48 -22.45
N ASN A 392 -5.92 -18.17 -22.03
CA ASN A 392 -4.77 -17.92 -22.90
C ASN A 392 -3.52 -18.62 -22.37
N ARG A 393 -2.60 -18.94 -23.29
CA ARG A 393 -1.28 -19.50 -22.96
C ARG A 393 -0.16 -18.54 -23.30
N VAL A 394 0.89 -18.52 -22.49
CA VAL A 394 2.09 -17.72 -22.75
C VAL A 394 2.73 -18.16 -24.08
N PRO A 395 3.00 -17.24 -25.03
CA PRO A 395 3.72 -17.59 -26.26
C PRO A 395 5.14 -18.09 -25.97
N ALA A 396 5.62 -19.08 -26.72
CA ALA A 396 6.95 -19.67 -26.48
C ALA A 396 8.10 -18.63 -26.58
N VAL A 397 7.97 -17.64 -27.47
CA VAL A 397 8.92 -16.51 -27.56
C VAL A 397 8.91 -15.64 -26.31
N ARG A 398 7.72 -15.42 -25.71
CA ARG A 398 7.58 -14.64 -24.47
C ARG A 398 8.16 -15.40 -23.29
N MET A 399 8.00 -16.73 -23.25
CA MET A 399 8.62 -17.57 -22.22
C MET A 399 10.12 -17.24 -22.12
N GLN A 400 10.89 -17.31 -23.21
CA GLN A 400 12.34 -17.06 -23.17
C GLN A 400 12.75 -15.70 -22.58
N GLN A 401 11.93 -14.67 -22.77
CA GLN A 401 12.17 -13.33 -22.20
C GLN A 401 11.88 -13.28 -20.69
N LEU A 402 10.82 -13.98 -20.26
CA LEU A 402 10.41 -14.02 -18.85
C LEU A 402 11.48 -14.63 -17.94
N ALA A 403 12.36 -15.48 -18.45
CA ALA A 403 13.45 -16.05 -17.64
C ALA A 403 14.34 -14.97 -17.00
N ALA A 404 14.79 -13.97 -17.78
CA ALA A 404 15.61 -12.88 -17.24
C ALA A 404 14.81 -11.98 -16.31
N GLU A 405 13.56 -11.67 -16.68
CA GLU A 405 12.68 -10.82 -15.87
C GLU A 405 12.34 -11.43 -14.51
N LEU A 406 12.17 -12.76 -14.43
CA LEU A 406 11.97 -13.44 -13.15
C LEU A 406 13.20 -13.36 -12.24
N VAL A 407 14.42 -13.36 -12.80
CA VAL A 407 15.64 -13.16 -12.00
C VAL A 407 15.66 -11.75 -11.41
N ASP A 408 15.38 -10.74 -12.23
CA ASP A 408 15.37 -9.34 -11.81
C ASP A 408 14.24 -9.05 -10.81
N LEU A 409 13.07 -9.65 -11.02
CA LEU A 409 11.93 -9.56 -10.11
C LEU A 409 12.23 -10.20 -8.75
N GLY A 410 12.82 -11.39 -8.74
CA GLY A 410 13.20 -12.04 -7.48
C GLY A 410 14.26 -11.24 -6.70
N ARG A 411 15.18 -10.55 -7.39
CA ARG A 411 16.17 -9.67 -6.74
C ARG A 411 15.57 -8.38 -6.20
N SER A 412 14.79 -7.67 -7.02
CA SER A 412 14.12 -6.43 -6.61
C SER A 412 13.10 -6.66 -5.49
N GLY A 413 12.44 -7.82 -5.48
CA GLY A 413 11.54 -8.29 -4.43
C GLY A 413 12.20 -8.83 -3.17
N GLY A 414 13.53 -8.86 -3.11
CA GLY A 414 14.28 -9.37 -1.96
C GLY A 414 14.14 -10.88 -1.72
N LEU A 415 13.65 -11.64 -2.70
CA LEU A 415 13.61 -13.10 -2.67
C LEU A 415 14.99 -13.71 -2.97
N PHE A 416 15.77 -13.03 -3.81
CA PHE A 416 17.16 -13.36 -4.14
C PHE A 416 18.07 -12.18 -3.78
N THR A 417 19.29 -12.46 -3.36
CA THR A 417 20.35 -11.46 -3.23
C THR A 417 21.09 -11.27 -4.55
N ASN A 418 21.79 -10.14 -4.70
CA ASN A 418 22.63 -9.87 -5.87
C ASN A 418 23.86 -10.81 -5.98
N LEU A 419 24.20 -11.53 -4.90
CA LEU A 419 25.36 -12.42 -4.83
C LEU A 419 25.02 -13.88 -5.11
N GLU A 420 23.74 -14.26 -4.99
CA GLU A 420 23.30 -15.62 -5.23
C GLU A 420 23.31 -15.96 -6.74
N HIS A 421 23.81 -17.15 -7.03
CA HIS A 421 23.73 -17.73 -8.36
C HIS A 421 22.31 -18.26 -8.59
N VAL A 422 21.66 -17.77 -9.64
CA VAL A 422 20.30 -18.17 -10.01
C VAL A 422 20.36 -19.25 -11.08
N GLU A 423 19.84 -20.43 -10.77
CA GLU A 423 19.64 -21.53 -11.70
C GLU A 423 18.35 -21.27 -12.49
N VAL A 424 18.45 -21.20 -13.82
CA VAL A 424 17.30 -21.04 -14.71
C VAL A 424 16.97 -22.38 -15.33
N GLN A 425 15.75 -22.84 -15.09
CA GLN A 425 15.16 -23.98 -15.77
C GLN A 425 14.15 -23.48 -16.80
N ASP A 426 14.45 -23.75 -18.07
CA ASP A 426 13.63 -23.34 -19.20
C ASP A 426 13.14 -24.58 -19.96
N SER A 427 11.83 -24.67 -20.17
CA SER A 427 11.18 -25.71 -20.95
C SER A 427 10.01 -25.12 -21.73
N ALA A 428 9.49 -25.87 -22.71
CA ALA A 428 8.35 -25.43 -23.51
C ALA A 428 7.07 -25.13 -22.68
N GLU A 429 6.92 -25.74 -21.51
CA GLU A 429 5.71 -25.62 -20.68
C GLU A 429 5.89 -24.78 -19.42
N MET A 430 7.11 -24.43 -19.04
CA MET A 430 7.37 -23.62 -17.84
C MET A 430 8.78 -23.04 -17.80
N ILE A 431 8.91 -21.94 -17.07
CA ILE A 431 10.18 -21.38 -16.63
C ILE A 431 10.19 -21.31 -15.12
N ALA A 432 11.29 -21.74 -14.51
CA ALA A 432 11.56 -21.58 -13.09
C ALA A 432 12.95 -21.00 -12.90
N VAL A 433 13.07 -20.03 -12.01
CA VAL A 433 14.35 -19.48 -11.54
C VAL A 433 14.49 -19.80 -10.07
N THR A 434 15.63 -20.39 -9.69
CA THR A 434 15.84 -20.93 -8.34
C THR A 434 17.19 -20.52 -7.80
N VAL A 435 17.25 -20.14 -6.53
CA VAL A 435 18.50 -19.99 -5.77
C VAL A 435 18.66 -21.16 -4.81
N ALA A 436 19.92 -21.50 -4.53
CA ALA A 436 20.26 -22.53 -3.57
C ALA A 436 21.18 -21.96 -2.49
N ASP A 437 20.91 -22.34 -1.24
CA ASP A 437 21.78 -22.11 -0.11
C ASP A 437 22.59 -23.37 0.22
N ARG A 438 23.28 -23.37 1.37
CA ARG A 438 24.07 -24.53 1.84
C ARG A 438 23.24 -25.79 2.09
N ARG A 439 21.92 -25.66 2.22
CA ARG A 439 20.95 -26.74 2.49
C ARG A 439 20.19 -27.13 1.22
N GLY A 440 20.42 -26.47 0.08
CA GLY A 440 19.82 -26.79 -1.21
C GLY A 440 18.98 -25.64 -1.76
N ARG A 441 18.13 -25.92 -2.74
CA ARG A 441 17.23 -24.93 -3.35
C ARG A 441 16.34 -24.30 -2.27
N SER A 442 16.52 -23.00 -2.05
CA SER A 442 15.99 -22.27 -0.89
C SER A 442 14.91 -21.27 -1.26
N ALA A 443 14.90 -20.75 -2.48
CA ALA A 443 13.84 -19.87 -2.96
C ALA A 443 13.75 -19.86 -4.48
N GLY A 444 12.62 -19.42 -5.04
CA GLY A 444 12.45 -19.32 -6.47
C GLY A 444 11.10 -18.77 -6.94
N LEU A 445 11.04 -18.49 -8.23
CA LEU A 445 9.85 -18.04 -8.96
C LEU A 445 9.65 -18.92 -10.19
N ALA A 446 8.41 -19.13 -10.59
CA ALA A 446 8.08 -19.84 -11.81
C ALA A 446 6.81 -19.31 -12.48
N ILE A 447 6.75 -19.47 -13.79
CA ILE A 447 5.54 -19.31 -14.59
C ILE A 447 5.39 -20.50 -15.54
N THR A 448 4.19 -21.07 -15.58
CA THR A 448 3.83 -22.10 -16.57
C THR A 448 3.24 -21.47 -17.83
N ARG A 449 3.20 -22.24 -18.91
CA ARG A 449 2.58 -21.81 -20.16
C ARG A 449 1.07 -21.61 -20.03
N SER A 450 0.40 -22.22 -19.03
CA SER A 450 -1.01 -21.96 -18.69
C SER A 450 -1.20 -20.62 -17.97
N GLY A 451 -0.12 -19.95 -17.57
CA GLY A 451 -0.16 -18.70 -16.81
C GLY A 451 -0.22 -18.90 -15.30
N GLN A 452 -0.05 -20.13 -14.79
CA GLN A 452 0.13 -20.35 -13.35
C GLN A 452 1.44 -19.69 -12.92
N ARG A 453 1.39 -18.94 -11.83
CA ARG A 453 2.52 -18.22 -11.25
C ARG A 453 2.81 -18.81 -9.89
N SER A 454 4.07 -19.13 -9.61
CA SER A 454 4.46 -19.85 -8.39
C SER A 454 5.71 -19.27 -7.77
N ALA A 455 5.74 -19.20 -6.45
CA ALA A 455 6.86 -18.67 -5.69
C ALA A 455 7.06 -19.53 -4.45
N TRP A 456 8.30 -19.73 -4.05
CA TRP A 456 8.63 -20.51 -2.87
C TRP A 456 9.84 -19.96 -2.16
N GLU A 457 9.91 -20.24 -0.87
CA GLU A 457 11.05 -19.92 -0.01
C GLU A 457 11.18 -20.88 1.16
N ALA A 458 12.38 -21.03 1.69
CA ALA A 458 12.67 -21.85 2.85
C ALA A 458 12.02 -21.25 4.10
N LEU A 459 11.34 -22.09 4.86
CA LEU A 459 10.90 -21.73 6.20
C LEU A 459 12.11 -21.37 7.07
N PRO A 460 11.96 -20.44 8.04
CA PRO A 460 13.00 -20.16 9.00
C PRO A 460 13.45 -21.42 9.74
N ASN A 461 14.73 -21.51 10.00
CA ASN A 461 15.32 -22.64 10.71
C ASN A 461 16.37 -22.15 11.72
N PRO A 462 15.93 -21.74 12.92
CA PRO A 462 16.82 -21.22 13.96
C PRO A 462 17.68 -22.29 14.65
N GLY A 463 17.54 -23.58 14.31
CA GLY A 463 18.20 -24.67 15.01
C GLY A 463 18.05 -26.04 14.33
N LEU A 464 17.42 -26.99 15.02
CA LEU A 464 17.21 -28.36 14.51
C LEU A 464 15.92 -28.54 13.69
N THR A 465 15.01 -27.56 13.70
CA THR A 465 13.67 -27.65 13.10
C THR A 465 13.38 -26.40 12.26
N TYR A 466 12.59 -26.59 11.21
CA TYR A 466 11.93 -25.51 10.48
C TYR A 466 10.69 -25.04 11.26
N VAL A 467 10.41 -23.74 11.20
CA VAL A 467 9.35 -23.13 11.99
C VAL A 467 8.33 -22.47 11.07
N LEU A 468 7.09 -22.93 11.14
CA LEU A 468 5.93 -22.25 10.58
C LEU A 468 5.32 -21.34 11.66
N ASP A 469 5.84 -20.13 11.75
CA ASP A 469 5.27 -19.05 12.55
C ASP A 469 4.15 -18.38 11.76
N GLU A 470 2.99 -18.18 12.38
CA GLU A 470 1.79 -17.60 11.75
C GLU A 470 2.01 -16.16 11.29
N ASP A 471 2.63 -15.32 12.10
CA ASP A 471 2.84 -13.91 11.78
C ASP A 471 3.91 -13.79 10.68
N HIS A 472 4.97 -14.58 10.78
CA HIS A 472 6.01 -14.63 9.75
C HIS A 472 5.47 -15.18 8.43
N ALA A 473 4.73 -16.30 8.45
CA ALA A 473 4.14 -16.88 7.26
C ALA A 473 3.17 -15.89 6.59
N ARG A 474 2.34 -15.17 7.35
CA ARG A 474 1.44 -14.15 6.79
C ARG A 474 2.20 -13.03 6.08
N GLU A 475 3.27 -12.51 6.69
CA GLU A 475 4.13 -11.49 6.09
C GLU A 475 4.76 -12.01 4.79
N ARG A 476 5.35 -13.20 4.84
CA ARG A 476 6.00 -13.81 3.68
C ARG A 476 5.04 -14.14 2.56
N ILE A 477 3.87 -14.72 2.84
CA ILE A 477 2.84 -14.98 1.83
C ILE A 477 2.38 -13.67 1.17
N THR A 478 2.29 -12.56 1.92
CA THR A 478 1.95 -11.25 1.35
C THR A 478 3.01 -10.81 0.33
N VAL A 479 4.30 -10.94 0.66
CA VAL A 479 5.41 -10.63 -0.25
C VAL A 479 5.40 -11.55 -1.48
N LEU A 480 5.23 -12.86 -1.28
CA LEU A 480 5.20 -13.82 -2.39
C LEU A 480 4.02 -13.55 -3.32
N LEU A 481 2.82 -13.27 -2.80
CA LEU A 481 1.65 -12.92 -3.61
C LEU A 481 1.90 -11.67 -4.47
N ALA A 482 2.53 -10.63 -3.91
CA ALA A 482 2.89 -9.43 -4.66
C ALA A 482 3.90 -9.73 -5.78
N LEU A 483 4.88 -10.61 -5.52
CA LEU A 483 5.80 -11.07 -6.56
C LEU A 483 5.07 -11.84 -7.66
N LEU A 484 4.14 -12.73 -7.30
CA LEU A 484 3.35 -13.48 -8.28
C LEU A 484 2.46 -12.59 -9.14
N GLU A 485 1.89 -11.55 -8.56
CA GLU A 485 1.10 -10.58 -9.31
C GLU A 485 1.96 -9.85 -10.35
N ALA A 486 3.18 -9.45 -9.96
CA ALA A 486 4.11 -8.70 -10.80
C ALA A 486 4.72 -9.52 -11.96
N ILE A 487 4.61 -10.85 -11.95
CA ILE A 487 5.03 -11.68 -13.08
C ILE A 487 4.11 -11.41 -14.27
N ASP A 488 4.66 -10.89 -15.37
CA ASP A 488 3.93 -10.61 -16.60
C ASP A 488 3.51 -11.91 -17.31
N GLY A 489 2.29 -12.35 -17.03
CA GLY A 489 1.66 -13.52 -17.65
C GLY A 489 0.23 -13.22 -18.08
N PRO A 490 -0.41 -14.15 -18.83
CA PRO A 490 -1.79 -14.00 -19.30
C PRO A 490 -2.73 -13.52 -18.20
N ALA A 491 -3.50 -12.47 -18.49
CA ALA A 491 -4.55 -12.00 -17.61
C ALA A 491 -5.63 -13.07 -17.45
N SER A 492 -6.11 -13.26 -16.23
CA SER A 492 -7.23 -14.14 -15.91
C SER A 492 -8.25 -13.37 -15.06
N PRO A 493 -9.56 -13.60 -15.24
CA PRO A 493 -10.58 -12.90 -14.45
C PRO A 493 -10.52 -13.27 -12.96
N SER A 494 -10.13 -14.50 -12.66
CA SER A 494 -9.99 -15.03 -11.31
C SER A 494 -8.76 -15.93 -11.22
N TYR A 495 -8.22 -16.04 -10.02
CA TYR A 495 -7.15 -16.98 -9.71
C TYR A 495 -7.62 -17.87 -8.58
N ALA A 496 -7.27 -19.16 -8.64
CA ALA A 496 -7.35 -20.07 -7.51
C ALA A 496 -6.01 -20.01 -6.76
N PRO A 497 -5.96 -19.34 -5.60
CA PRO A 497 -4.75 -19.23 -4.79
C PRO A 497 -4.53 -20.56 -4.06
N ALA A 498 -3.33 -21.12 -4.19
CA ALA A 498 -2.94 -22.33 -3.49
C ALA A 498 -1.72 -22.05 -2.62
N ALA A 499 -1.63 -22.71 -1.47
CA ALA A 499 -0.51 -22.58 -0.56
C ALA A 499 -0.09 -23.95 -0.05
N GLY A 500 1.21 -24.16 0.16
CA GLY A 500 1.69 -25.44 0.67
C GLY A 500 3.02 -25.39 1.39
N ILE A 501 3.33 -26.52 2.03
CA ILE A 501 4.64 -26.83 2.61
C ILE A 501 5.10 -28.13 2.00
N GLU A 502 6.16 -28.08 1.18
CA GLU A 502 6.62 -29.24 0.41
C GLU A 502 7.11 -30.38 1.31
N LYS A 503 7.94 -30.07 2.31
CA LYS A 503 8.46 -31.05 3.25
C LYS A 503 8.09 -30.69 4.67
N THR A 504 7.45 -31.64 5.35
CA THR A 504 6.91 -31.40 6.69
C THR A 504 7.70 -32.10 7.78
N MET A 505 8.73 -32.88 7.40
CA MET A 505 9.68 -33.44 8.33
C MET A 505 10.42 -32.33 9.05
N LEU A 506 10.51 -32.43 10.38
CA LEU A 506 11.14 -31.41 11.23
C LEU A 506 10.54 -30.00 11.07
N VAL A 507 9.25 -29.89 10.76
CA VAL A 507 8.52 -28.61 10.82
C VAL A 507 7.71 -28.54 12.13
N THR A 508 7.76 -27.39 12.79
CA THR A 508 6.95 -27.04 13.97
C THR A 508 6.05 -25.85 13.66
N VAL A 509 4.95 -25.70 14.42
CA VAL A 509 4.08 -24.51 14.35
C VAL A 509 4.18 -23.80 15.70
N GLU A 510 5.09 -22.85 15.78
CA GLU A 510 5.45 -22.11 17.00
C GLU A 510 5.85 -20.67 16.62
N ARG A 511 5.89 -19.76 17.58
CA ARG A 511 6.44 -18.42 17.35
C ARG A 511 7.97 -18.50 17.27
N LEU A 512 8.58 -17.85 16.29
CA LEU A 512 10.04 -17.82 16.10
C LEU A 512 10.79 -17.36 17.35
N SER A 513 10.21 -16.42 18.11
CA SER A 513 10.79 -15.90 19.36
C SER A 513 10.75 -16.88 20.54
N GLU A 514 9.96 -17.94 20.43
CA GLU A 514 9.69 -18.90 21.51
C GLU A 514 10.34 -20.28 21.23
N VAL A 515 10.83 -20.50 20.01
CA VAL A 515 11.42 -21.77 19.59
C VAL A 515 12.74 -22.02 20.33
N ASN A 516 12.84 -23.19 20.96
CA ASN A 516 14.11 -23.67 21.51
C ASN A 516 14.97 -24.28 20.38
N PRO A 517 16.12 -23.69 20.02
CA PRO A 517 16.92 -24.14 18.89
C PRO A 517 17.51 -25.55 19.07
N ASN A 518 17.59 -26.03 20.31
CA ASN A 518 18.07 -27.37 20.67
C ASN A 518 16.95 -28.43 20.74
N SER A 519 15.70 -28.03 20.53
CA SER A 519 14.57 -28.96 20.46
C SER A 519 14.23 -29.28 19.00
N ALA A 520 13.90 -30.53 18.75
CA ALA A 520 13.38 -30.97 17.45
C ALA A 520 11.89 -31.24 17.59
N GLY A 521 11.07 -30.55 16.80
CA GLY A 521 9.68 -30.94 16.61
C GLY A 521 9.60 -32.28 15.89
N LEU A 522 8.99 -33.27 16.53
CA LEU A 522 8.92 -34.61 15.96
C LEU A 522 7.66 -34.77 15.10
N ARG A 523 7.71 -34.25 13.86
CA ARG A 523 6.83 -34.73 12.78
C ARG A 523 7.62 -35.69 11.90
N VAL A 524 7.25 -36.98 11.96
CA VAL A 524 7.97 -38.08 11.29
C VAL A 524 7.52 -38.28 9.83
N SER A 525 6.46 -37.59 9.40
CA SER A 525 5.99 -37.62 8.02
C SER A 525 6.66 -36.51 7.21
N ASP A 526 7.17 -36.86 6.02
CA ASP A 526 7.73 -35.91 5.05
C ASP A 526 6.74 -35.58 3.90
N THR A 527 5.48 -35.98 4.02
CA THR A 527 4.50 -35.71 2.96
C THR A 527 4.15 -34.21 2.96
N PRO A 528 3.98 -33.59 1.79
CA PRO A 528 3.55 -32.21 1.69
C PRO A 528 2.25 -31.92 2.44
N ILE A 529 2.06 -30.66 2.81
CA ILE A 529 0.77 -30.10 3.23
C ILE A 529 0.34 -29.11 2.17
N ARG A 530 -0.91 -29.24 1.70
CA ARG A 530 -1.51 -28.40 0.67
C ARG A 530 -2.81 -27.82 1.23
N ALA A 531 -3.01 -26.53 1.07
CA ALA A 531 -4.33 -25.93 1.12
C ALA A 531 -4.94 -26.11 -0.28
N GLU A 532 -5.95 -26.97 -0.39
CA GLU A 532 -6.56 -27.31 -1.67
C GLU A 532 -7.20 -26.07 -2.33
N PRO A 533 -6.96 -25.83 -3.63
CA PRO A 533 -7.49 -24.68 -4.36
C PRO A 533 -8.91 -24.96 -4.86
N GLU A 534 -9.83 -25.18 -3.92
CA GLU A 534 -11.25 -25.46 -4.21
C GLU A 534 -12.07 -24.20 -4.51
N GLU A 535 -11.46 -23.04 -4.33
CA GLU A 535 -12.10 -21.75 -4.48
C GLU A 535 -11.19 -20.78 -5.25
N ALA A 536 -11.80 -19.88 -6.01
CA ALA A 536 -11.11 -18.80 -6.70
C ALA A 536 -11.49 -17.44 -6.11
N VAL A 537 -10.59 -16.48 -6.28
CA VAL A 537 -10.82 -15.07 -5.99
C VAL A 537 -10.59 -14.28 -7.27
N THR A 538 -11.22 -13.13 -7.40
CA THR A 538 -11.04 -12.29 -8.59
C THR A 538 -9.60 -11.76 -8.67
N ALA A 539 -9.12 -11.45 -9.88
CA ALA A 539 -7.82 -10.80 -10.05
C ALA A 539 -7.69 -9.49 -9.25
N ALA A 540 -8.79 -8.75 -9.11
CA ALA A 540 -8.85 -7.54 -8.28
C ALA A 540 -8.61 -7.81 -6.79
N VAL A 541 -9.05 -8.95 -6.27
CA VAL A 541 -8.79 -9.36 -4.89
C VAL A 541 -7.33 -9.73 -4.68
N VAL A 542 -6.71 -10.43 -5.64
CA VAL A 542 -5.27 -10.71 -5.62
C VAL A 542 -4.47 -9.41 -5.55
N ALA A 543 -4.79 -8.45 -6.42
CA ALA A 543 -4.11 -7.16 -6.52
C ALA A 543 -4.34 -6.22 -5.33
N GLY A 544 -5.59 -6.10 -4.88
CA GLY A 544 -5.98 -5.10 -3.89
C GLY A 544 -6.00 -5.58 -2.45
N ARG A 545 -5.97 -6.90 -2.20
CA ARG A 545 -6.21 -7.50 -0.87
C ARG A 545 -5.23 -8.62 -0.52
N GLY A 546 -4.00 -8.56 -1.02
CA GLY A 546 -2.95 -9.54 -0.77
C GLY A 546 -2.75 -9.88 0.72
N SER A 547 -2.84 -8.89 1.63
CA SER A 547 -2.68 -9.13 3.08
C SER A 547 -3.83 -9.91 3.72
N GLU A 548 -5.06 -9.73 3.24
CA GLU A 548 -6.22 -10.48 3.70
C GLU A 548 -6.22 -11.89 3.12
N LEU A 549 -5.84 -12.01 1.84
CA LEU A 549 -5.64 -13.30 1.19
C LEU A 549 -4.54 -14.10 1.89
N ALA A 550 -3.42 -13.46 2.22
CA ALA A 550 -2.31 -14.07 2.96
C ALA A 550 -2.74 -14.55 4.35
N ARG A 551 -3.57 -13.77 5.06
CA ARG A 551 -4.13 -14.17 6.37
C ARG A 551 -4.95 -15.46 6.26
N GLU A 552 -5.82 -15.53 5.27
CA GLU A 552 -6.67 -16.71 5.04
C GLU A 552 -5.84 -17.93 4.61
N LEU A 553 -4.92 -17.76 3.65
CA LEU A 553 -4.03 -18.84 3.20
C LEU A 553 -3.14 -19.37 4.33
N THR A 554 -2.63 -18.48 5.19
CA THR A 554 -1.87 -18.87 6.40
C THR A 554 -2.74 -19.70 7.34
N ALA A 555 -3.97 -19.27 7.60
CA ALA A 555 -4.90 -20.00 8.45
C ALA A 555 -5.23 -21.39 7.88
N ARG A 556 -5.47 -21.50 6.57
CA ARG A 556 -5.69 -22.78 5.87
C ARG A 556 -4.49 -23.71 5.97
N LEU A 557 -3.28 -23.18 5.83
CA LEU A 557 -2.04 -23.94 5.99
C LEU A 557 -1.86 -24.48 7.41
N ILE A 558 -2.02 -23.62 8.44
CA ILE A 558 -1.90 -24.03 9.84
C ILE A 558 -2.98 -25.04 10.20
N TYR A 559 -4.21 -24.83 9.74
CA TYR A 559 -5.31 -25.77 9.92
C TYR A 559 -5.00 -27.13 9.29
N SER A 560 -4.52 -27.15 8.05
CA SER A 560 -4.11 -28.37 7.34
C SER A 560 -2.92 -29.05 8.01
N PHE A 561 -2.02 -28.27 8.62
CA PHE A 561 -0.89 -28.79 9.39
C PHE A 561 -1.33 -29.47 10.69
N ARG A 562 -2.25 -28.86 11.43
CA ARG A 562 -2.73 -29.38 12.72
C ARG A 562 -3.77 -30.50 12.58
N SER A 563 -4.42 -30.61 11.43
CA SER A 563 -5.43 -31.63 11.19
C SER A 563 -4.82 -33.04 11.22
N PRO A 564 -5.36 -33.97 12.02
CA PRO A 564 -4.93 -35.36 11.97
C PRO A 564 -5.28 -35.92 10.59
N ARG A 565 -4.27 -36.43 9.87
CA ARG A 565 -4.52 -37.09 8.58
C ARG A 565 -5.44 -38.29 8.83
N ARG A 566 -6.53 -38.37 8.08
CA ARG A 566 -7.35 -39.58 7.99
C ARG A 566 -6.61 -40.69 7.27
#